data_AF-A0A6N0HY81-F1
#
_entry.id   AF-A0A6N0HY81-F1
#
_cell.length_a   1.000
_cell.length_b   1.000
_cell.length_c   1.000
_cell.angle_alpha   90.00
_cell.angle_beta   90.00
_cell.angle_gamma   90.00
#
_symmetry.space_group_name_H-M   'P 1'
#
loop_
_entity.id
_entity.type
_entity.pdbx_description
1 polymer ?
#
loop_
_entity_poly.entity_id
_entity_poly.type
_entity_poly.pdbx_seq_one_letter_code
_entity_poly.pdbx_strand_id
1 'polypeptide(L)'
;MMSILKPRPCTVIWLLLMVLTLITYSAAPFGLSSQQLVLAVLLIALLKAQLVVDFFMGVRHARAGWRLLMGGYLLLLGALITSAFLLTTA
;
A
#
# COMPACT_ATOMS: atom_id res chain seq x y z
N MET A 1 -29.39 22.22 -2.14
CA MET A 1 -28.38 22.65 -1.14
C MET A 1 -27.52 21.45 -0.77
N MET A 2 -26.56 21.08 -1.63
CA MET A 2 -25.53 20.08 -1.33
C MET A 2 -24.22 20.71 -1.76
N SER A 3 -23.57 21.38 -0.82
CA SER A 3 -22.19 21.82 -0.97
C SER A 3 -21.37 20.55 -1.14
N ILE A 4 -20.91 20.31 -2.37
CA ILE A 4 -19.96 19.27 -2.71
C ILE A 4 -18.67 19.67 -1.99
N LEU A 5 -18.52 19.15 -0.78
CA LEU A 5 -17.33 19.30 0.05
C LEU A 5 -16.14 18.91 -0.83
N LYS A 6 -15.28 19.87 -1.19
CA LYS A 6 -13.93 19.56 -1.67
C LYS A 6 -13.25 18.83 -0.50
N PRO A 7 -13.13 17.49 -0.52
CA PRO A 7 -12.54 16.79 0.60
C PRO A 7 -11.07 17.21 0.60
N ARG A 8 -10.54 17.53 1.79
CA ARG A 8 -9.09 17.75 1.89
C ARG A 8 -8.40 16.50 1.36
N PRO A 9 -7.30 16.63 0.59
CA PRO A 9 -6.66 15.49 -0.06
C PRO A 9 -6.41 14.33 0.92
N CYS A 10 -5.95 14.65 2.14
CA CYS A 10 -5.74 13.68 3.22
C CYS A 10 -6.97 12.82 3.57
N THR A 11 -8.19 13.38 3.50
CA THR A 11 -9.43 12.65 3.79
C THR A 11 -9.76 11.62 2.71
N VAL A 12 -9.45 11.94 1.44
CA VAL A 12 -9.64 10.99 0.31
C VAL A 12 -8.70 9.80 0.45
N ILE A 13 -7.45 10.04 0.82
CA ILE A 13 -6.45 8.97 0.98
C ILE A 13 -6.74 8.15 2.22
N TRP A 14 -7.22 8.78 3.29
CA TRP A 14 -7.70 8.06 4.45
C TRP A 14 -8.85 7.11 4.10
N LEU A 15 -9.84 7.56 3.32
CA LEU A 15 -10.91 6.70 2.82
C LEU A 15 -10.37 5.57 1.92
N LEU A 16 -9.40 5.87 1.06
CA LEU A 16 -8.74 4.86 0.22
C LEU A 16 -8.02 3.79 1.07
N LEU A 17 -7.34 4.19 2.14
CA LEU A 17 -6.69 3.26 3.08
C LEU A 17 -7.70 2.37 3.81
N MET A 18 -8.86 2.91 4.19
CA MET A 18 -9.96 2.15 4.77
C MET A 18 -10.49 1.10 3.79
N VAL A 19 -10.72 1.49 2.53
CA VAL A 19 -11.14 0.57 1.46
C VAL A 19 -10.10 -0.53 1.23
N LEU A 20 -8.81 -0.18 1.13
CA LEU A 20 -7.74 -1.18 1.01
C LEU A 20 -7.73 -2.17 2.18
N THR A 21 -8.03 -1.71 3.40
CA THR A 21 -8.12 -2.57 4.59
C THR A 21 -9.30 -3.53 4.51
N LEU A 22 -10.47 -3.04 4.09
CA LEU A 22 -11.64 -3.87 3.83
C LEU A 22 -11.38 -4.93 2.76
N ILE A 23 -10.68 -4.56 1.68
CA ILE A 23 -10.27 -5.50 0.63
C ILE A 23 -9.37 -6.60 1.21
N THR A 24 -8.34 -6.25 1.98
CA THR A 24 -7.46 -7.24 2.62
C THR A 24 -8.24 -8.17 3.56
N TYR A 25 -9.15 -7.62 4.36
CA TYR A 25 -9.98 -8.41 5.26
C TYR A 25 -10.88 -9.38 4.49
N SER A 26 -11.50 -8.87 3.41
CA SER A 26 -12.33 -9.69 2.52
C SER A 26 -11.52 -10.69 1.70
N ALA A 27 -10.18 -10.58 1.60
CA ALA A 27 -9.35 -11.50 0.82
C ALA A 27 -9.31 -12.92 1.42
N ALA A 28 -9.52 -13.06 2.74
CA ALA A 28 -9.39 -14.31 3.46
C ALA A 28 -10.38 -15.43 3.04
N PRO A 29 -11.68 -15.16 2.76
CA PRO A 29 -12.64 -16.20 2.39
C PRO A 29 -12.57 -16.65 0.93
N PHE A 30 -11.79 -16.01 0.05
CA PHE A 30 -11.82 -16.26 -1.40
C PHE A 30 -11.20 -17.59 -1.85
N GLY A 31 -10.81 -18.48 -0.95
CA GLY A 31 -10.25 -19.80 -1.30
C GLY A 31 -8.94 -19.73 -2.10
N LEU A 32 -8.24 -18.59 -2.03
CA LEU A 32 -6.93 -18.39 -2.66
C LEU A 32 -5.91 -19.35 -2.05
N SER A 33 -4.93 -19.80 -2.85
CA SER A 33 -3.80 -20.53 -2.29
C SER A 33 -3.03 -19.65 -1.29
N SER A 34 -2.39 -20.27 -0.30
CA SER A 34 -1.59 -19.56 0.71
C SER A 34 -0.59 -18.59 0.08
N GLN A 35 0.02 -18.98 -1.03
CA GLN A 35 0.96 -18.15 -1.80
C GLN A 35 0.27 -16.96 -2.47
N GLN A 36 -0.85 -17.18 -3.15
CA GLN A 36 -1.60 -16.09 -3.81
C GLN A 36 -2.13 -15.08 -2.80
N LEU A 37 -2.61 -15.56 -1.64
CA LEU A 37 -3.09 -14.70 -0.57
C LEU A 37 -1.96 -13.83 -0.01
N VAL A 38 -0.79 -14.41 0.29
CA VAL A 38 0.35 -13.64 0.81
C VAL A 38 0.85 -12.61 -0.20
N LEU A 39 0.97 -12.97 -1.48
CA LEU A 39 1.38 -12.02 -2.53
C LEU A 39 0.37 -10.88 -2.69
N ALA A 40 -0.93 -11.17 -2.63
CA ALA A 40 -1.97 -10.15 -2.70
C ALA A 40 -1.92 -9.20 -1.49
N VAL A 41 -1.78 -9.74 -0.27
CA VAL A 41 -1.66 -8.94 0.95
C VAL A 41 -0.39 -8.08 0.92
N LEU A 42 0.72 -8.63 0.46
CA LEU A 42 1.99 -7.91 0.31
C LEU A 42 1.85 -6.73 -0.65
N LEU A 43 1.22 -6.94 -1.81
CA LEU A 43 0.98 -5.88 -2.80
C LEU A 43 0.13 -4.77 -2.18
N ILE A 44 -0.97 -5.12 -1.49
CA ILE A 44 -1.82 -4.15 -0.81
C ILE A 44 -1.03 -3.40 0.27
N ALA A 45 -0.20 -4.08 1.06
CA ALA A 45 0.63 -3.46 2.08
C ALA A 45 1.63 -2.44 1.50
N LEU A 46 2.28 -2.75 0.38
CA LEU A 46 3.18 -1.85 -0.32
C LEU A 46 2.46 -0.60 -0.84
N LEU A 47 1.27 -0.76 -1.43
CA LEU A 47 0.45 0.35 -1.88
C LEU A 47 0.04 1.27 -0.71
N LYS A 48 -0.39 0.70 0.42
CA LYS A 48 -0.71 1.47 1.62
C LYS A 48 0.51 2.23 2.14
N ALA A 49 1.67 1.58 2.18
CA ALA A 49 2.90 2.19 2.66
C ALA A 49 3.31 3.39 1.79
N GLN A 50 3.24 3.27 0.46
CA GLN A 50 3.50 4.39 -0.45
C GLN A 50 2.53 5.57 -0.21
N LEU A 51 1.22 5.27 -0.08
CA LEU A 51 0.20 6.29 0.19
C LEU A 51 0.44 7.02 1.53
N VAL A 52 0.87 6.30 2.57
CA VAL A 52 1.18 6.88 3.88
C VAL A 52 2.43 7.75 3.82
N VAL A 53 3.50 7.30 3.13
CA VAL A 53 4.74 8.06 2.97
C VAL A 53 4.48 9.37 2.22
N ASP A 54 3.76 9.31 1.11
CA ASP A 54 3.54 10.48 0.25
C ASP A 54 2.58 11.51 0.85
N PHE A 55 1.58 11.08 1.63
CA PHE A 55 0.52 11.98 2.08
C PHE A 55 0.40 12.21 3.58
N PHE A 56 0.85 11.27 4.43
CA PHE A 56 0.77 11.42 5.89
C PHE A 56 2.11 11.80 6.51
N MET A 57 3.23 11.28 6.01
CA MET A 57 4.56 11.61 6.56
C MET A 57 5.11 12.97 6.11
N GLY A 58 4.38 13.74 5.30
CA GLY A 58 4.81 15.08 4.89
C GLY A 58 6.06 15.11 4.00
N VAL A 59 6.55 13.95 3.56
CA VAL A 59 7.73 13.80 2.67
C VAL A 59 7.51 14.49 1.32
N ARG A 60 6.25 14.80 0.98
CA ARG A 60 5.88 15.63 -0.18
C ARG A 60 6.49 17.04 -0.17
N HIS A 61 6.80 17.61 0.99
CA HIS A 61 7.53 18.89 1.10
C HIS A 61 9.05 18.71 1.31
N ALA A 62 9.51 17.48 1.55
CA ALA A 62 10.93 17.16 1.62
C ALA A 62 11.51 16.98 0.21
N ARG A 63 12.81 17.28 0.03
CA ARG A 63 13.52 17.14 -1.25
C ARG A 63 13.21 15.79 -1.93
N ALA A 64 12.99 15.81 -3.24
CA ALA A 64 12.59 14.63 -4.04
C ALA A 64 13.48 13.38 -3.85
N GLY A 65 14.74 13.56 -3.43
CA GLY A 65 15.63 12.46 -3.04
C GLY A 65 15.11 11.60 -1.88
N TRP A 66 14.44 12.18 -0.88
CA TRP A 66 13.84 11.43 0.23
C TRP A 66 12.63 10.61 -0.20
N ARG A 67 11.83 11.13 -1.14
CA ARG A 67 10.70 10.38 -1.73
C ARG A 67 11.20 9.17 -2.52
N LEU A 68 12.26 9.36 -3.30
CA LEU A 68 12.92 8.28 -4.07
C LEU A 68 13.58 7.25 -3.16
N LEU A 69 14.21 7.67 -2.06
CA LEU A 69 14.82 6.75 -1.10
C LEU A 69 13.76 5.88 -0.40
N MET A 70 12.65 6.46 0.06
CA MET A 70 11.57 5.70 0.70
C MET A 70 10.82 4.80 -0.29
N GLY A 71 10.54 5.29 -1.50
CA GLY A 71 9.95 4.48 -2.57
C GLY A 71 10.87 3.34 -3.00
N GLY A 72 12.16 3.62 -3.16
CA GLY A 72 13.19 2.64 -3.48
C GLY A 72 13.34 1.58 -2.39
N TYR A 73 13.31 1.99 -1.12
CA TYR A 73 13.31 1.06 0.02
C TYR A 73 12.09 0.14 0.00
N LEU A 74 10.88 0.69 -0.21
CA LEU A 74 9.65 -0.11 -0.30
C LEU A 74 9.69 -1.09 -1.48
N LEU A 75 10.20 -0.66 -2.64
CA LEU A 75 10.38 -1.54 -3.79
C LEU A 75 11.39 -2.65 -3.52
N LEU A 76 12.52 -2.33 -2.88
CA LEU A 76 13.52 -3.32 -2.47
C LEU A 76 12.92 -4.33 -1.50
N LEU A 77 12.20 -3.87 -0.48
CA LEU A 77 11.56 -4.72 0.52
C LEU A 77 10.51 -5.62 -0.14
N GLY A 78 9.67 -5.05 -0.99
CA GLY A 78 8.65 -5.78 -1.76
C GLY A 78 9.26 -6.84 -2.67
N ALA A 79 10.34 -6.51 -3.38
CA ALA A 79 11.06 -7.43 -4.23
C ALA A 79 11.70 -8.58 -3.43
N LEU A 80 12.29 -8.28 -2.27
CA LEU A 80 12.91 -9.27 -1.38
C LEU A 80 11.88 -10.25 -0.81
N ILE A 81 10.73 -9.74 -0.35
CA ILE A 81 9.67 -10.60 0.19
C ILE A 81 9.05 -11.43 -0.93
N THR A 82 8.82 -10.84 -2.11
CA THR A 82 8.31 -11.56 -3.28
C THR A 82 9.26 -12.67 -3.71
N SER A 83 10.57 -12.39 -3.80
CA SER A 83 11.55 -13.41 -4.19
C SER A 83 11.66 -14.53 -3.15
N ALA A 84 11.63 -14.21 -1.85
CA ALA A 84 11.59 -15.21 -0.79
C ALA A 84 10.37 -16.14 -0.91
N PHE A 85 9.19 -15.58 -1.19
CA PHE A 85 7.97 -16.36 -1.37
C PHE A 85 7.94 -17.17 -2.67
N LEU A 86 8.58 -16.71 -3.75
CA LEU A 86 8.69 -17.49 -4.98
C LEU A 86 9.70 -18.63 -4.83
N LEU A 87 10.87 -18.35 -4.22
CA LEU A 87 11.93 -19.32 -4.00
C LEU A 87 11.56 -20.41 -2.99
N THR A 88 10.78 -20.08 -1.95
CA THR A 88 10.34 -21.09 -0.98
C THR A 88 9.28 -22.05 -1.54
N THR A 89 8.67 -21.70 -2.68
CA THR A 89 7.61 -22.49 -3.34
C THR A 89 8.08 -23.17 -4.62
N ALA A 90 9.31 -22.93 -5.05
CA ALA A 90 9.98 -23.57 -6.18
C ALA A 90 10.78 -24.79 -5.73
#